data_AF-A0AAV9JTF5-F1
#
_entry.id   AF-A0AAV9JTF5-F1
#
_cell.length_a   1.000
_cell.length_b   1.000
_cell.length_c   1.000
_cell.angle_alpha   90.00
_cell.angle_beta   90.00
_cell.angle_gamma   90.00
#
_symmetry.space_group_name_H-M   'P 1'
#
loop_
_entity.id
_entity.type
_entity.pdbx_description
1 polymer ?
#
loop_
_entity_poly.entity_id
_entity_poly.type
_entity_poly.pdbx_seq_one_letter_code
_entity_poly.pdbx_strand_id
1 'polypeptide(L)'
;MTYDAIFEPLASRPTSQYLNNASGILLALLRDNFTIPTWLAFGAIFQGLVCLLPYRNVVLVLPVALFLTFKLAHTVLMSCGFIKNPYMDGVIIGRTTPIFPNEKGIQGSPAGVGIRAIMVSVRSNHALGMFGPGYQAVDDFFKGMSRELSKDATKYGFLGNTGYLSCTDRGVSSEFMSMVYFESLEKLHEYAHGKLHTETMEWWHRTGEKYKHISIMHEIFVAPKKHREAIYLNYHPIGLGATSKEVTIGEQKVWMSPLVRVISSRPLYYQKSRRALEMASESDIHLYTTQTPNGIKISITLEELGLPYQSTKIDISKNTQKEQWFLDINPNGRIPAMTDKFTDGEPIRVFESGSIMQYLVARYDKDYKISFPPGSRDFIEMTNWLFFMNAGVGPMQGQANHFTRYAPENIPYGISRYQNETRRLYGVLDKHLSDTKADYLVGGKCTIADISHWGWISAAGWAGIEIEDFPFLKAWEDRMWARPAVQRGANVPDPYKMKELLADKERMERHAAQSREWVQQGMKDDAEKNKARTGK
;
A
#
# COMPACT_ATOMS: atom_id res chain seq x y z
N MET A 1 0.68 -3.89 -21.87
CA MET A 1 -0.26 -2.84 -22.33
C MET A 1 -1.62 -3.20 -21.78
N THR A 2 -2.11 -2.46 -20.79
CA THR A 2 -3.29 -2.84 -19.98
C THR A 2 -4.42 -1.80 -20.06
N TYR A 3 -4.17 -0.68 -20.74
CA TYR A 3 -5.03 0.49 -20.75
C TYR A 3 -5.01 1.21 -22.10
N ASP A 4 -6.17 1.70 -22.55
CA ASP A 4 -6.34 2.52 -23.75
C ASP A 4 -6.87 3.91 -23.37
N ALA A 5 -6.31 4.97 -23.96
CA ALA A 5 -6.85 6.33 -23.81
C ALA A 5 -8.26 6.40 -24.40
N ILE A 6 -9.16 7.11 -23.73
CA ILE A 6 -10.56 7.24 -24.18
C ILE A 6 -10.74 8.45 -25.10
N PHE A 7 -10.01 9.52 -24.81
CA PHE A 7 -10.09 10.78 -25.55
C PHE A 7 -8.78 11.04 -26.27
N GLU A 8 -8.88 11.58 -27.48
CA GLU A 8 -7.71 12.04 -28.23
C GLU A 8 -7.07 13.26 -27.55
N PRO A 9 -5.75 13.48 -27.74
CA PRO A 9 -5.10 14.69 -27.27
C PRO A 9 -5.71 15.95 -27.90
N LEU A 10 -5.87 17.00 -27.10
CA LEU A 10 -6.44 18.27 -27.50
C LEU A 10 -5.34 19.32 -27.70
N ALA A 11 -5.50 20.18 -28.70
CA ALA A 11 -4.58 21.29 -28.94
C ALA A 11 -4.72 22.43 -27.89
N SER A 12 -5.88 22.53 -27.25
CA SER A 12 -6.17 23.52 -26.21
C SER A 12 -6.80 22.86 -24.99
N ARG A 13 -6.69 23.53 -23.83
CA ARG A 13 -7.22 23.02 -22.58
C ARG A 13 -8.76 22.95 -22.66
N PRO A 14 -9.39 21.80 -22.33
CA PRO A 14 -10.83 21.75 -22.19
C PRO A 14 -11.29 22.62 -21.01
N THR A 15 -12.41 23.32 -21.19
CA THR A 15 -13.02 24.12 -20.11
C THR A 15 -13.39 23.25 -18.92
N SER A 16 -13.17 23.78 -17.72
CA SER A 16 -13.52 23.07 -16.50
C SER A 16 -15.03 22.83 -16.40
N GLN A 17 -15.44 21.72 -15.78
CA GLN A 17 -16.86 21.35 -15.70
C GLN A 17 -17.69 22.40 -14.95
N TYR A 18 -17.08 23.09 -13.99
CA TYR A 18 -17.72 24.20 -13.27
C TYR A 18 -18.23 25.30 -14.22
N LEU A 19 -17.51 25.58 -15.31
CA LEU A 19 -17.85 26.68 -16.24
C LEU A 19 -18.78 26.26 -17.38
N ASN A 20 -18.93 24.96 -17.66
CA ASN A 20 -19.63 24.47 -18.85
C ASN A 20 -21.17 24.41 -18.72
N ASN A 21 -21.75 24.52 -17.51
CA ASN A 21 -23.19 24.32 -17.30
C ASN A 21 -23.86 25.42 -16.46
N ALA A 22 -23.60 26.69 -16.80
CA ALA A 22 -24.16 27.83 -16.06
C ALA A 22 -25.70 27.83 -16.00
N SER A 23 -26.38 27.42 -17.08
CA SER A 23 -27.85 27.34 -17.14
C SER A 23 -28.41 26.20 -16.29
N GLY A 24 -27.77 25.02 -16.29
CA GLY A 24 -28.16 23.89 -15.44
C GLY A 24 -27.93 24.17 -13.97
N ILE A 25 -26.82 24.86 -13.63
CA ILE A 25 -26.58 25.36 -12.27
C ILE A 25 -27.69 26.34 -11.88
N LEU A 26 -27.99 27.37 -12.67
CA LEU A 26 -29.06 28.32 -12.37
C LEU A 26 -30.42 27.62 -12.16
N LEU A 27 -30.76 26.64 -12.99
CA LEU A 27 -32.01 25.89 -12.86
C LEU A 27 -32.05 25.06 -11.56
N ALA A 28 -30.97 24.35 -11.25
CA ALA A 28 -30.86 23.55 -10.03
C ALA A 28 -30.91 24.45 -8.79
N LEU A 29 -30.23 25.59 -8.85
CA LEU A 29 -30.23 26.63 -7.83
C LEU A 29 -31.64 27.22 -7.62
N LEU A 30 -32.37 27.57 -8.69
CA LEU A 30 -33.76 28.04 -8.61
C LEU A 30 -34.70 26.99 -8.03
N ARG A 31 -34.58 25.73 -8.49
CA ARG A 31 -35.34 24.59 -7.99
C ARG A 31 -35.17 24.41 -6.49
N ASP A 32 -33.93 24.47 -6.02
CA ASP A 32 -33.55 24.12 -4.65
C ASP A 32 -33.62 25.31 -3.68
N ASN A 33 -33.78 26.54 -4.18
CA ASN A 33 -33.96 27.73 -3.35
C ASN A 33 -35.36 27.80 -2.69
N PHE A 34 -36.34 27.07 -3.22
CA PHE A 34 -37.70 27.01 -2.67
C PHE A 34 -38.05 25.58 -2.23
N THR A 35 -38.74 25.47 -1.10
CA THR A 35 -39.19 24.17 -0.58
C THR A 35 -40.31 23.59 -1.45
N ILE A 36 -40.55 22.27 -1.37
CA ILE A 36 -41.68 21.62 -2.04
C ILE A 36 -43.02 22.29 -1.65
N PRO A 37 -43.32 22.56 -0.36
CA PRO A 37 -44.52 23.32 0.02
C PRO A 37 -44.63 24.69 -0.66
N THR A 38 -43.51 25.41 -0.82
CA THR A 38 -43.50 26.71 -1.51
C THR A 38 -43.86 26.57 -2.99
N TRP A 39 -43.28 25.58 -3.68
CA TRP A 39 -43.63 25.28 -5.07
C TRP A 39 -45.10 24.87 -5.23
N LEU A 40 -45.62 24.07 -4.30
CA LEU A 40 -47.04 23.70 -4.27
C LEU A 40 -47.95 24.89 -4.03
N ALA A 41 -47.56 25.84 -3.16
CA ALA A 41 -48.32 27.06 -2.91
C ALA A 41 -48.37 27.98 -4.15
N PHE A 42 -47.26 28.14 -4.87
CA PHE A 42 -47.26 28.86 -6.16
C PHE A 42 -48.20 28.19 -7.17
N GLY A 43 -48.15 26.85 -7.26
CA GLY A 43 -49.08 26.07 -8.09
C GLY A 43 -50.54 26.27 -7.68
N ALA A 44 -50.83 26.31 -6.38
CA ALA A 44 -52.17 26.52 -5.86
C ALA A 44 -52.73 27.92 -6.16
N ILE A 45 -51.90 28.98 -6.07
CA ILE A 45 -52.28 30.34 -6.47
C ILE A 45 -52.64 30.38 -7.96
N PHE A 46 -51.77 29.81 -8.80
CA PHE A 46 -52.01 29.75 -10.24
C PHE A 46 -53.30 28.97 -10.57
N GLN A 47 -53.48 27.81 -9.93
CA GLN A 47 -54.71 27.02 -10.05
C GLN A 47 -55.96 27.81 -9.62
N GLY A 48 -55.86 28.57 -8.53
CA GLY A 48 -56.94 29.44 -8.04
C GLY A 48 -57.33 30.53 -9.06
N LEU A 49 -56.36 31.14 -9.73
CA LEU A 49 -56.61 32.12 -10.79
C LEU A 49 -57.29 31.48 -12.01
N VAL A 50 -56.85 30.29 -12.41
CA VAL A 50 -57.44 29.55 -13.55
C VAL A 50 -58.88 29.10 -13.25
N CYS A 51 -59.22 28.83 -11.98
CA CYS A 51 -60.59 28.51 -11.56
C CYS A 51 -61.60 29.64 -11.84
N LEU A 52 -61.14 30.89 -12.04
CA LEU A 52 -61.99 32.04 -12.38
C LEU A 52 -62.37 32.08 -13.86
N LEU A 53 -61.75 31.26 -14.71
CA LEU A 53 -62.01 31.21 -16.15
C LEU A 53 -63.23 30.33 -16.49
N PRO A 54 -63.96 30.64 -17.58
CA PRO A 54 -64.93 29.72 -18.14
C PRO A 54 -64.25 28.43 -18.62
N TYR A 55 -64.93 27.29 -18.52
CA TYR A 55 -64.39 25.95 -18.84
C TYR A 55 -63.22 25.49 -17.95
N ARG A 56 -63.08 26.04 -16.73
CA ARG A 56 -62.03 25.73 -15.74
C ARG A 56 -61.64 24.25 -15.63
N ASN A 57 -62.60 23.32 -15.64
CA ASN A 57 -62.31 21.90 -15.50
C ASN A 57 -61.47 21.36 -16.67
N VAL A 58 -61.72 21.84 -17.88
CA VAL A 58 -60.94 21.46 -19.07
C VAL A 58 -59.56 22.11 -19.02
N VAL A 59 -59.49 23.40 -18.68
CA VAL A 59 -58.23 24.15 -18.62
C VAL A 59 -57.30 23.66 -17.50
N LEU A 60 -57.86 23.15 -16.39
CA LEU A 60 -57.09 22.62 -15.26
C LEU A 60 -56.64 21.17 -15.49
N VAL A 61 -57.56 20.30 -15.90
CA VAL A 61 -57.29 18.85 -15.91
C VAL A 61 -56.58 18.43 -17.19
N LEU A 62 -56.98 18.97 -18.35
CA LEU A 62 -56.48 18.48 -19.64
C LEU A 62 -54.97 18.67 -19.82
N PRO A 63 -54.37 19.86 -19.55
CA PRO A 63 -52.93 20.03 -19.72
C PRO A 63 -52.10 19.14 -18.78
N VAL A 64 -52.55 18.98 -17.52
CA VAL A 64 -51.87 18.13 -16.53
C VAL A 64 -51.95 16.67 -16.92
N ALA A 65 -53.13 16.19 -17.34
CA ALA A 65 -53.33 14.82 -17.80
C ALA A 65 -52.52 14.53 -19.07
N LEU A 66 -52.51 15.44 -20.04
CA LEU A 66 -51.70 15.31 -21.26
C LEU A 66 -50.20 15.30 -20.95
N PHE A 67 -49.72 16.20 -20.09
CA PHE A 67 -48.31 16.26 -19.70
C PHE A 67 -47.87 15.00 -18.94
N LEU A 68 -48.66 14.53 -17.98
CA LEU A 68 -48.35 13.32 -17.23
C LEU A 68 -48.36 12.08 -18.13
N THR A 69 -49.35 11.97 -19.02
CA THR A 69 -49.44 10.90 -20.01
C THR A 69 -48.22 10.93 -20.93
N PHE A 70 -47.85 12.10 -21.45
CA PHE A 70 -46.64 12.28 -22.25
C PHE A 70 -45.38 11.87 -21.48
N LYS A 71 -45.20 12.32 -20.23
CA LYS A 71 -44.03 11.97 -19.41
C LYS A 71 -43.94 10.47 -19.14
N LEU A 72 -45.06 9.81 -18.83
CA LEU A 72 -45.10 8.37 -18.60
C LEU A 72 -44.80 7.61 -19.89
N ALA A 73 -45.49 7.94 -20.99
CA ALA A 73 -45.25 7.34 -22.29
C ALA A 73 -43.79 7.50 -22.73
N HIS A 74 -43.24 8.71 -22.62
CA HIS A 74 -41.83 8.99 -22.92
C HIS A 74 -40.88 8.16 -22.04
N THR A 75 -41.19 7.99 -20.74
CA THR A 75 -40.39 7.18 -19.82
C THR A 75 -40.43 5.69 -20.16
N VAL A 76 -41.60 5.17 -20.51
CA VAL A 76 -41.77 3.77 -20.96
C VAL A 76 -41.03 3.56 -22.27
N LEU A 77 -41.19 4.46 -23.25
CA LEU A 77 -40.48 4.39 -24.53
C LEU A 77 -38.95 4.44 -24.34
N MET A 78 -38.44 5.27 -23.43
CA MET A 78 -37.00 5.28 -23.07
C MET A 78 -36.57 3.96 -22.42
N SER A 79 -37.37 3.44 -21.48
CA SER A 79 -37.05 2.23 -20.71
C SER A 79 -37.06 0.96 -21.57
N CYS A 80 -37.95 0.92 -22.56
CA CYS A 80 -38.02 -0.15 -23.56
C CYS A 80 -37.02 0.03 -24.71
N GLY A 81 -36.26 1.13 -24.75
CA GLY A 81 -35.26 1.40 -25.78
C GLY A 81 -35.81 1.87 -27.12
N PHE A 82 -37.09 2.26 -27.20
CA PHE A 82 -37.70 2.80 -28.42
C PHE A 82 -37.24 4.23 -28.73
N ILE A 83 -36.86 5.00 -27.69
CA ILE A 83 -36.28 6.33 -27.84
C ILE A 83 -35.00 6.45 -27.02
N LYS A 84 -34.09 7.33 -27.47
CA LYS A 84 -32.80 7.58 -26.82
C LYS A 84 -33.02 8.00 -25.37
N ASN A 85 -32.25 7.40 -24.45
CA ASN A 85 -32.18 7.86 -23.07
C ASN A 85 -31.14 8.99 -22.95
N PRO A 86 -31.56 10.26 -22.83
CA PRO A 86 -30.62 11.38 -22.71
C PRO A 86 -29.82 11.35 -21.40
N TYR A 87 -30.26 10.61 -20.37
CA TYR A 87 -29.49 10.46 -19.12
C TYR A 87 -28.23 9.62 -19.27
N MET A 88 -28.10 8.88 -20.39
CA MET A 88 -26.89 8.13 -20.73
C MET A 88 -25.89 8.96 -21.56
N ASP A 89 -26.23 10.20 -21.92
CA ASP A 89 -25.34 11.06 -22.69
C ASP A 89 -24.06 11.37 -21.89
N GLY A 90 -22.91 11.14 -22.53
CA GLY A 90 -21.59 11.30 -21.90
C GLY A 90 -21.18 10.18 -20.94
N VAL A 91 -22.03 9.17 -20.70
CA VAL A 91 -21.68 8.00 -19.88
C VAL A 91 -20.71 7.10 -20.65
N ILE A 92 -19.57 6.82 -20.03
CA ILE A 92 -18.61 5.89 -20.61
C ILE A 92 -18.91 4.48 -20.12
N ILE A 93 -19.33 3.62 -21.04
CA ILE A 93 -19.63 2.21 -20.76
C ILE A 93 -18.33 1.43 -20.56
N GLY A 94 -18.30 0.59 -19.52
CA GLY A 94 -17.16 -0.24 -19.13
C GLY A 94 -16.40 0.32 -17.92
N ARG A 95 -15.30 -0.37 -17.57
CA ARG A 95 -14.42 0.02 -16.46
C ARG A 95 -13.37 1.02 -16.94
N THR A 96 -13.31 2.16 -16.27
CA THR A 96 -12.34 3.22 -16.56
C THR A 96 -11.68 3.73 -15.28
N THR A 97 -10.45 4.23 -15.40
CA THR A 97 -9.64 4.74 -14.29
C THR A 97 -8.79 5.92 -14.77
N PRO A 98 -8.44 6.90 -13.91
CA PRO A 98 -7.56 7.99 -14.30
C PRO A 98 -6.09 7.61 -14.12
N ILE A 99 -5.32 7.62 -15.20
CA ILE A 99 -3.86 7.45 -15.26
C ILE A 99 -3.27 8.70 -15.92
N PHE A 100 -2.49 9.46 -15.16
CA PHE A 100 -1.89 10.68 -15.70
C PHE A 100 -0.75 10.34 -16.67
N PRO A 101 -0.74 10.95 -17.87
CA PRO A 101 0.33 10.75 -18.84
C PRO A 101 1.65 11.36 -18.36
N ASN A 102 2.75 10.80 -18.85
CA ASN A 102 4.10 11.34 -18.74
C ASN A 102 4.67 11.61 -20.16
N GLU A 103 5.92 12.06 -20.26
CA GLU A 103 6.60 12.34 -21.55
C GLU A 103 6.64 11.13 -22.51
N LYS A 104 6.41 9.92 -22.00
CA LYS A 104 6.34 8.67 -22.77
C LYS A 104 4.90 8.21 -23.01
N GLY A 105 3.91 9.07 -22.78
CA GLY A 105 2.48 8.79 -22.89
C GLY A 105 1.84 8.21 -21.63
N ILE A 106 0.73 7.50 -21.80
CA ILE A 106 0.02 6.81 -20.70
C ILE A 106 0.69 5.45 -20.45
N GLN A 107 1.44 5.33 -19.35
CA GLN A 107 2.12 4.08 -18.98
C GLN A 107 1.29 3.30 -17.94
N GLY A 108 1.11 2.00 -18.18
CA GLY A 108 0.20 1.12 -17.42
C GLY A 108 0.68 0.67 -16.03
N SER A 109 1.39 1.51 -15.29
CA SER A 109 1.76 1.26 -13.89
C SER A 109 0.83 1.99 -12.92
N PRO A 110 0.74 1.58 -11.63
CA PRO A 110 -0.04 2.30 -10.62
C PRO A 110 0.31 3.79 -10.57
N ALA A 111 -0.64 4.62 -10.14
CA ALA A 111 -0.56 6.07 -9.99
C ALA A 111 0.88 6.65 -9.81
N GLY A 112 1.59 6.91 -10.91
CA GLY A 112 2.99 7.34 -10.89
C GLY A 112 3.22 8.77 -10.41
N VAL A 113 2.13 9.53 -10.27
CA VAL A 113 2.09 10.93 -9.84
C VAL A 113 1.32 11.00 -8.52
N GLY A 114 1.60 11.94 -7.61
CA GLY A 114 0.76 12.20 -6.44
C GLY A 114 -0.33 13.20 -6.79
N ILE A 115 -1.49 13.15 -6.14
CA ILE A 115 -2.61 14.08 -6.41
C ILE A 115 -2.97 14.84 -5.14
N ARG A 116 -3.30 16.11 -5.32
CA ARG A 116 -3.78 16.99 -4.27
C ARG A 116 -5.19 17.39 -4.66
N ALA A 117 -6.13 17.24 -3.74
CA ALA A 117 -7.51 17.63 -3.96
C ALA A 117 -7.89 18.64 -2.89
N ILE A 118 -8.54 19.72 -3.30
CA ILE A 118 -9.25 20.61 -2.40
C ILE A 118 -10.73 20.33 -2.54
N MET A 119 -11.37 20.08 -1.40
CA MET A 119 -12.81 20.19 -1.28
C MET A 119 -13.12 21.59 -0.77
N VAL A 120 -13.89 22.37 -1.52
CA VAL A 120 -14.33 23.71 -1.12
C VAL A 120 -15.84 23.81 -1.24
N SER A 121 -16.51 24.30 -0.20
CA SER A 121 -17.96 24.44 -0.16
C SER A 121 -18.35 25.85 0.26
N VAL A 122 -19.44 26.36 -0.31
CA VAL A 122 -20.11 27.59 0.08
C VAL A 122 -21.58 27.32 0.31
N ARG A 123 -22.10 27.76 1.46
CA ARG A 123 -23.49 27.64 1.84
C ARG A 123 -24.09 28.98 2.23
N SER A 124 -25.34 29.21 1.87
CA SER A 124 -26.17 30.26 2.45
C SER A 124 -27.20 29.67 3.40
N ASN A 125 -27.22 30.20 4.63
CA ASN A 125 -28.22 29.93 5.66
C ASN A 125 -29.27 31.06 5.75
N HIS A 126 -29.31 31.96 4.77
CA HIS A 126 -30.33 33.00 4.71
C HIS A 126 -31.68 32.39 4.29
N ALA A 127 -32.80 32.96 4.77
CA ALA A 127 -34.14 32.50 4.36
C ALA A 127 -34.41 32.62 2.85
N LEU A 128 -33.69 33.53 2.17
CA LEU A 128 -33.73 33.70 0.71
C LEU A 128 -32.68 32.85 -0.03
N GLY A 129 -31.95 31.99 0.68
CA GLY A 129 -30.86 31.19 0.12
C GLY A 129 -29.80 32.07 -0.54
N MET A 130 -29.51 31.83 -1.82
CA MET A 130 -28.50 32.59 -2.57
C MET A 130 -28.93 34.02 -2.93
N PHE A 131 -30.22 34.36 -2.84
CA PHE A 131 -30.67 35.73 -3.00
C PHE A 131 -30.44 36.57 -1.73
N GLY A 132 -29.85 35.95 -0.69
CA GLY A 132 -29.37 36.64 0.50
C GLY A 132 -28.25 37.64 0.17
N PRO A 133 -28.15 38.74 0.94
CA PRO A 133 -27.17 39.78 0.68
C PRO A 133 -25.73 39.25 0.87
N GLY A 134 -24.86 39.54 -0.09
CA GLY A 134 -23.44 39.17 -0.06
C GLY A 134 -23.10 37.88 -0.82
N TYR A 135 -24.05 37.02 -1.13
CA TYR A 135 -23.80 35.76 -1.84
C TYR A 135 -23.32 35.97 -3.30
N GLN A 136 -23.83 37.00 -3.98
CA GLN A 136 -23.40 37.37 -5.33
C GLN A 136 -21.88 37.68 -5.38
N ALA A 137 -21.36 38.40 -4.39
CA ALA A 137 -19.93 38.70 -4.34
C ALA A 137 -19.09 37.42 -4.16
N VAL A 138 -19.58 36.46 -3.37
CA VAL A 138 -18.92 35.15 -3.22
C VAL A 138 -18.87 34.41 -4.56
N ASP A 139 -20.01 34.33 -5.26
CA ASP A 139 -20.07 33.70 -6.59
C ASP A 139 -19.11 34.36 -7.60
N ASP A 140 -19.02 35.69 -7.60
CA ASP A 140 -18.08 36.42 -8.45
C ASP A 140 -16.62 36.07 -8.14
N PHE A 141 -16.23 35.97 -6.86
CA PHE A 141 -14.89 35.52 -6.46
C PHE A 141 -14.61 34.08 -6.90
N PHE A 142 -15.53 33.14 -6.66
CA PHE A 142 -15.36 31.74 -7.07
C PHE A 142 -15.24 31.58 -8.58
N LYS A 143 -16.05 32.30 -9.36
CA LYS A 143 -15.93 32.35 -10.82
C LYS A 143 -14.61 32.96 -11.26
N GLY A 144 -14.16 34.05 -10.62
CA GLY A 144 -12.87 34.67 -10.87
C GLY A 144 -11.72 33.69 -10.64
N MET A 145 -11.69 33.04 -9.48
CA MET A 145 -10.70 32.03 -9.10
C MET A 145 -10.67 30.86 -10.08
N SER A 146 -11.83 30.31 -10.45
CA SER A 146 -11.89 29.22 -11.44
C SER A 146 -11.40 29.64 -12.82
N ARG A 147 -11.60 30.91 -13.23
CA ARG A 147 -11.07 31.45 -14.49
C ARG A 147 -9.56 31.65 -14.44
N GLU A 148 -9.02 32.19 -13.35
CA GLU A 148 -7.56 32.35 -13.17
C GLU A 148 -6.85 30.99 -13.21
N LEU A 149 -7.32 30.03 -12.41
CA LEU A 149 -6.78 28.66 -12.40
C LEU A 149 -6.82 28.01 -13.80
N SER A 150 -7.92 28.21 -14.54
CA SER A 150 -8.06 27.64 -15.88
C SER A 150 -7.14 28.31 -16.90
N LYS A 151 -6.92 29.63 -16.79
CA LYS A 151 -6.06 30.41 -17.70
C LYS A 151 -4.59 30.03 -17.52
N ASP A 152 -4.12 29.96 -16.28
CA ASP A 152 -2.72 29.71 -15.94
C ASP A 152 -2.53 28.28 -15.37
N ALA A 153 -3.22 27.30 -15.96
CA ALA A 153 -3.33 25.97 -15.39
C ALA A 153 -1.98 25.24 -15.25
N THR A 154 -1.08 25.38 -16.23
CA THR A 154 0.27 24.81 -16.16
C THR A 154 1.09 25.48 -15.05
N LYS A 155 0.98 26.81 -14.89
CA LYS A 155 1.68 27.56 -13.83
C LYS A 155 1.28 27.06 -12.45
N TYR A 156 -0.02 26.95 -12.19
CA TYR A 156 -0.54 26.53 -10.88
C TYR A 156 -0.71 25.02 -10.72
N GLY A 157 -0.26 24.21 -11.69
CA GLY A 157 -0.45 22.77 -11.67
C GLY A 157 -1.92 22.35 -11.54
N PHE A 158 -2.85 23.13 -12.10
CA PHE A 158 -4.28 22.91 -11.99
C PHE A 158 -4.76 21.85 -12.98
N LEU A 159 -5.30 20.75 -12.46
CA LEU A 159 -5.73 19.60 -13.26
C LEU A 159 -7.20 19.72 -13.70
N GLY A 160 -8.05 20.32 -12.88
CA GLY A 160 -9.46 20.52 -13.18
C GLY A 160 -10.32 20.56 -11.92
N ASN A 161 -11.60 20.86 -12.10
CA ASN A 161 -12.58 20.84 -11.01
C ASN A 161 -13.93 20.25 -11.45
N THR A 162 -14.67 19.74 -10.46
CA THR A 162 -16.06 19.30 -10.62
C THR A 162 -16.90 19.90 -9.50
N GLY A 163 -18.03 20.52 -9.87
CA GLY A 163 -19.01 21.08 -8.93
C GLY A 163 -20.13 20.09 -8.59
N TYR A 164 -20.65 20.20 -7.38
CA TYR A 164 -21.74 19.41 -6.82
C TYR A 164 -22.70 20.34 -6.06
N LEU A 165 -23.97 19.95 -6.02
CA LEU A 165 -24.99 20.62 -5.22
C LEU A 165 -25.44 19.66 -4.13
N SER A 166 -25.35 20.09 -2.87
CA SER A 166 -25.81 19.28 -1.74
C SER A 166 -27.33 19.33 -1.63
N CYS A 167 -27.97 18.17 -1.44
CA CYS A 167 -29.43 18.05 -1.30
C CYS A 167 -29.88 17.28 -0.05
N THR A 168 -28.93 16.90 0.82
CA THR A 168 -29.17 16.00 1.96
C THR A 168 -29.51 16.73 3.26
N ASP A 169 -29.19 18.02 3.38
CA ASP A 169 -29.50 18.79 4.58
C ASP A 169 -30.87 19.49 4.42
N ARG A 170 -31.82 19.18 5.30
CA ARG A 170 -33.25 19.54 5.11
C ARG A 170 -33.49 21.00 5.46
N GLY A 171 -34.22 21.72 4.59
CA GLY A 171 -34.86 23.00 4.94
C GLY A 171 -34.83 24.00 3.80
N VAL A 172 -33.68 24.61 3.57
CA VAL A 172 -33.33 25.46 2.42
C VAL A 172 -31.84 25.73 2.64
N SER A 173 -30.99 25.15 1.81
CA SER A 173 -29.55 25.31 1.91
C SER A 173 -28.96 25.08 0.53
N SER A 174 -28.80 26.17 -0.23
CA SER A 174 -28.02 26.16 -1.46
C SER A 174 -26.55 26.04 -1.07
N GLU A 175 -26.10 24.80 -0.89
CA GLU A 175 -24.69 24.48 -0.67
C GLU A 175 -24.08 23.99 -1.97
N PHE A 176 -23.17 24.81 -2.49
CA PHE A 176 -22.37 24.48 -3.65
C PHE A 176 -21.01 23.99 -3.19
N MET A 177 -20.62 22.79 -3.62
CA MET A 177 -19.33 22.18 -3.34
C MET A 177 -18.54 22.00 -4.63
N SER A 178 -17.22 22.17 -4.58
CA SER A 178 -16.31 21.93 -5.70
C SER A 178 -15.13 21.08 -5.25
N MET A 179 -14.82 20.06 -6.03
CA MET A 179 -13.60 19.27 -5.90
C MET A 179 -12.58 19.76 -6.93
N VAL A 180 -11.46 20.29 -6.47
CA VAL A 180 -10.42 20.95 -7.29
C VAL A 180 -9.13 20.15 -7.18
N TYR A 181 -8.52 19.78 -8.30
CA TYR A 181 -7.33 18.93 -8.32
C TYR A 181 -6.06 19.67 -8.75
N PHE A 182 -4.96 19.39 -8.06
CA PHE A 182 -3.64 19.97 -8.29
C PHE A 182 -2.55 18.91 -8.41
N GLU A 183 -1.51 19.25 -9.17
CA GLU A 183 -0.33 18.40 -9.39
C GLU A 183 0.58 18.33 -8.18
N SER A 184 0.71 19.41 -7.39
CA SER A 184 1.57 19.46 -6.19
C SER A 184 1.01 20.38 -5.11
N LEU A 185 1.43 20.15 -3.85
CA LEU A 185 1.07 21.01 -2.72
C LEU A 185 1.71 22.40 -2.86
N GLU A 186 2.93 22.43 -3.36
CA GLU A 186 3.69 23.66 -3.60
C GLU A 186 3.00 24.57 -4.62
N LYS A 187 2.51 23.99 -5.73
CA LYS A 187 1.74 24.71 -6.75
C LYS A 187 0.39 25.20 -6.25
N LEU A 188 -0.26 24.41 -5.40
CA LEU A 188 -1.47 24.83 -4.73
C LEU A 188 -1.21 26.03 -3.79
N HIS A 189 -0.15 25.98 -2.98
CA HIS A 189 0.21 27.11 -2.11
C HIS A 189 0.64 28.34 -2.91
N GLU A 190 1.35 28.18 -4.02
CA GLU A 190 1.68 29.27 -4.95
C GLU A 190 0.42 30.01 -5.41
N TYR A 191 -0.65 29.27 -5.73
CA TYR A 191 -1.95 29.85 -6.07
C TYR A 191 -2.64 30.51 -4.86
N ALA A 192 -2.63 29.86 -3.69
CA ALA A 192 -3.27 30.38 -2.48
C ALA A 192 -2.67 31.71 -2.00
N HIS A 193 -1.39 31.96 -2.29
CA HIS A 193 -0.72 33.23 -2.04
C HIS A 193 -0.84 34.22 -3.22
N GLY A 194 -1.59 33.87 -4.26
CA GLY A 194 -1.88 34.72 -5.40
C GLY A 194 -2.77 35.91 -5.05
N LYS A 195 -2.75 36.92 -5.91
CA LYS A 195 -3.46 38.20 -5.70
C LYS A 195 -4.96 38.02 -5.50
N LEU A 196 -5.65 37.33 -6.41
CA LEU A 196 -7.11 37.20 -6.37
C LEU A 196 -7.59 36.39 -5.16
N HIS A 197 -6.89 35.31 -4.83
CA HIS A 197 -7.21 34.52 -3.65
C HIS A 197 -7.00 35.34 -2.37
N THR A 198 -5.89 36.09 -2.27
CA THR A 198 -5.63 36.98 -1.12
C THR A 198 -6.69 38.09 -1.00
N GLU A 199 -7.07 38.73 -2.10
CA GLU A 199 -8.15 39.73 -2.14
C GLU A 199 -9.50 39.13 -1.69
N THR A 200 -9.79 37.89 -2.08
CA THR A 200 -10.99 37.16 -1.66
C THR A 200 -10.98 36.93 -0.15
N MET A 201 -9.84 36.48 0.40
CA MET A 201 -9.69 36.28 1.83
C MET A 201 -9.81 37.59 2.60
N GLU A 202 -9.16 38.67 2.16
CA GLU A 202 -9.29 39.99 2.79
C GLU A 202 -10.72 40.53 2.76
N TRP A 203 -11.42 40.36 1.64
CA TRP A 203 -12.84 40.68 1.55
C TRP A 203 -13.64 39.89 2.59
N TRP A 204 -13.43 38.57 2.66
CA TRP A 204 -14.11 37.71 3.62
C TRP A 204 -13.83 38.11 5.08
N HIS A 205 -12.58 38.40 5.44
CA HIS A 205 -12.23 38.86 6.80
C HIS A 205 -12.94 40.17 7.16
N ARG A 206 -13.10 41.09 6.20
CA ARG A 206 -13.82 42.36 6.42
C ARG A 206 -15.34 42.19 6.47
N THR A 207 -15.91 41.23 5.74
CA THR A 207 -17.36 41.11 5.58
C THR A 207 -17.99 39.90 6.29
N GLY A 208 -17.20 38.98 6.84
CA GLY A 208 -17.69 37.75 7.48
C GLY A 208 -18.62 38.04 8.66
N GLU A 209 -18.29 39.02 9.50
CA GLU A 209 -19.17 39.48 10.57
C GLU A 209 -20.47 40.13 10.08
N LYS A 210 -20.43 40.77 8.90
CA LYS A 210 -21.60 41.38 8.27
C LYS A 210 -22.55 40.32 7.69
N TYR A 211 -22.01 39.25 7.13
CA TYR A 211 -22.78 38.21 6.43
C TYR A 211 -22.71 36.85 7.15
N LYS A 212 -23.14 36.80 8.43
CA LYS A 212 -23.12 35.58 9.28
C LYS A 212 -23.88 34.37 8.74
N HIS A 213 -24.76 34.60 7.76
CA HIS A 213 -25.53 33.54 7.12
C HIS A 213 -24.73 32.83 6.01
N ILE A 214 -23.60 33.36 5.57
CA ILE A 214 -22.75 32.72 4.56
C ILE A 214 -21.70 31.87 5.29
N SER A 215 -21.52 30.63 4.84
CA SER A 215 -20.51 29.71 5.37
C SER A 215 -19.61 29.21 4.26
N ILE A 216 -18.32 29.10 4.55
CA ILE A 216 -17.30 28.56 3.64
C ILE A 216 -16.56 27.44 4.37
N MET A 217 -16.38 26.31 3.70
CA MET A 217 -15.55 25.19 4.17
C MET A 217 -14.48 24.89 3.12
N HIS A 218 -13.26 24.60 3.57
CA HIS A 218 -12.19 24.12 2.71
C HIS A 218 -11.38 23.04 3.43
N GLU A 219 -11.13 21.92 2.73
CA GLU A 219 -10.28 20.83 3.20
C GLU A 219 -9.32 20.39 2.10
N ILE A 220 -8.07 20.07 2.49
CA ILE A 220 -7.02 19.61 1.57
C ILE A 220 -6.75 18.13 1.81
N PHE A 221 -6.85 17.34 0.75
CA PHE A 221 -6.51 15.93 0.73
C PHE A 221 -5.26 15.70 -0.11
N VAL A 222 -4.31 14.94 0.44
CA VAL A 222 -3.08 14.56 -0.25
C VAL A 222 -3.06 13.05 -0.45
N ALA A 223 -3.00 12.62 -1.70
CA ALA A 223 -2.84 11.23 -2.07
C ALA A 223 -1.46 10.99 -2.70
N PRO A 224 -0.52 10.34 -1.98
CA PRO A 224 0.81 10.06 -2.50
C PRO A 224 0.80 9.21 -3.77
N LYS A 225 1.94 9.21 -4.49
CA LYS A 225 2.18 8.29 -5.62
C LYS A 225 1.85 6.86 -5.17
N LYS A 226 1.16 6.08 -6.00
CA LYS A 226 0.71 4.70 -5.75
C LYS A 226 -0.34 4.52 -4.63
N HIS A 227 -0.77 5.58 -3.94
CA HIS A 227 -1.69 5.49 -2.79
C HIS A 227 -3.10 6.04 -3.07
N ARG A 228 -3.42 6.37 -4.33
CA ARG A 228 -4.77 6.80 -4.74
C ARG A 228 -5.55 5.70 -5.46
N GLU A 229 -6.86 5.77 -5.37
CA GLU A 229 -7.81 4.92 -6.10
C GLU A 229 -8.93 5.79 -6.70
N ALA A 230 -9.29 5.52 -7.95
CA ALA A 230 -10.44 6.12 -8.60
C ALA A 230 -10.93 5.15 -9.67
N ILE A 231 -12.12 4.57 -9.45
CA ILE A 231 -12.72 3.57 -10.33
C ILE A 231 -14.06 4.10 -10.81
N TYR A 232 -14.25 4.06 -12.11
CA TYR A 232 -15.50 4.44 -12.76
C TYR A 232 -16.02 3.22 -13.53
N LEU A 233 -17.30 2.89 -13.35
CA LEU A 233 -17.97 1.82 -14.07
C LEU A 233 -19.28 2.37 -14.63
N ASN A 234 -19.42 2.39 -15.95
CA ASN A 234 -20.60 2.92 -16.64
C ASN A 234 -20.97 4.32 -16.11
N TYR A 235 -19.98 5.22 -16.10
CA TYR A 235 -20.08 6.48 -15.37
C TYR A 235 -19.72 7.68 -16.26
N HIS A 236 -20.33 8.83 -16.00
CA HIS A 236 -19.99 10.09 -16.67
C HIS A 236 -18.67 10.64 -16.08
N PRO A 237 -17.69 11.09 -16.89
CA PRO A 237 -16.45 11.66 -16.37
C PRO A 237 -16.73 12.77 -15.35
N ILE A 238 -16.28 12.58 -14.11
CA ILE A 238 -16.29 13.57 -13.02
C ILE A 238 -15.05 13.39 -12.16
N GLY A 239 -14.76 14.36 -11.29
CA GLY A 239 -13.61 14.30 -10.40
C GLY A 239 -12.32 14.19 -11.20
N LEU A 240 -11.43 13.27 -10.82
CA LEU A 240 -10.18 13.02 -11.54
C LEU A 240 -10.38 12.60 -13.00
N GLY A 241 -11.45 11.86 -13.33
CA GLY A 241 -11.75 11.45 -14.70
C GLY A 241 -12.08 12.60 -15.64
N ALA A 242 -12.48 13.76 -15.10
CA ALA A 242 -12.79 14.97 -15.84
C ALA A 242 -11.64 15.99 -15.89
N THR A 243 -10.46 15.63 -15.37
CA THR A 243 -9.28 16.52 -15.39
C THR A 243 -8.52 16.43 -16.70
N SER A 244 -7.57 17.34 -16.90
CA SER A 244 -6.63 17.30 -18.02
C SER A 244 -5.25 17.75 -17.59
N LYS A 245 -4.23 17.28 -18.31
CA LYS A 245 -2.83 17.65 -18.08
C LYS A 245 -2.15 18.00 -19.40
N GLU A 246 -1.35 19.05 -19.39
CA GLU A 246 -0.45 19.37 -20.50
C GLU A 246 0.76 18.43 -20.47
N VAL A 247 1.06 17.84 -21.63
CA VAL A 247 2.21 16.95 -21.82
C VAL A 247 2.90 17.32 -23.12
N THR A 248 4.22 17.28 -23.12
CA THR A 248 5.03 17.43 -24.32
C THR A 248 5.26 16.04 -24.93
N ILE A 249 4.79 15.83 -26.16
CA ILE A 249 5.03 14.60 -26.94
C ILE A 249 5.84 15.00 -28.17
N GLY A 250 7.10 14.56 -28.23
CA GLY A 250 8.05 15.06 -29.23
C GLY A 250 8.28 16.57 -29.05
N GLU A 251 7.95 17.38 -30.05
CA GLU A 251 8.05 18.84 -30.02
C GLU A 251 6.72 19.55 -29.75
N GLN A 252 5.61 18.82 -29.65
CA GLN A 252 4.27 19.39 -29.52
C GLN A 252 3.75 19.32 -28.07
N LYS A 253 3.17 20.43 -27.60
CA LYS A 253 2.42 20.47 -26.34
C LYS A 253 0.96 20.16 -26.60
N VAL A 254 0.44 19.16 -25.90
CA VAL A 254 -0.96 18.70 -26.03
C VAL A 254 -1.60 18.55 -24.66
N TRP A 255 -2.92 18.74 -24.60
CA TRP A 255 -3.74 18.51 -23.41
C TRP A 255 -4.34 17.12 -23.47
N MET A 256 -4.10 16.31 -22.45
CA MET A 256 -4.56 14.93 -22.40
C MET A 256 -5.52 14.70 -21.22
N SER A 257 -6.59 13.94 -21.47
CA SER A 257 -7.40 13.37 -20.40
C SER A 257 -6.65 12.21 -19.74
N PRO A 258 -6.68 12.08 -18.41
CA PRO A 258 -6.10 10.92 -17.74
C PRO A 258 -6.99 9.68 -17.85
N LEU A 259 -8.23 9.79 -18.35
CA LEU A 259 -9.18 8.69 -18.29
C LEU A 259 -8.87 7.62 -19.33
N VAL A 260 -8.70 6.38 -18.85
CA VAL A 260 -8.36 5.22 -19.68
C VAL A 260 -9.33 4.07 -19.47
N ARG A 261 -9.54 3.27 -20.52
CA ARG A 261 -10.29 2.02 -20.49
C ARG A 261 -9.42 0.88 -19.96
N VAL A 262 -9.97 0.04 -19.09
CA VAL A 262 -9.27 -1.15 -18.57
C VAL A 262 -9.56 -2.34 -19.51
N ILE A 263 -8.52 -2.87 -20.16
CA ILE A 263 -8.67 -3.89 -21.24
C ILE A 263 -8.56 -5.33 -20.70
N SER A 264 -7.92 -5.55 -19.54
CA SER A 264 -7.67 -6.91 -19.04
C SER A 264 -8.68 -7.37 -17.98
N SER A 265 -8.96 -8.67 -17.96
CA SER A 265 -9.67 -9.37 -16.87
C SER A 265 -8.89 -9.45 -15.56
N ARG A 266 -7.63 -9.00 -15.52
CA ARG A 266 -6.80 -9.02 -14.31
C ARG A 266 -7.28 -7.98 -13.30
N PRO A 267 -7.20 -8.26 -11.98
CA PRO A 267 -7.48 -7.27 -10.96
C PRO A 267 -6.54 -6.07 -11.10
N LEU A 268 -7.06 -4.86 -10.88
CA LEU A 268 -6.21 -3.69 -10.64
C LEU A 268 -5.24 -4.03 -9.49
N TYR A 269 -3.99 -3.57 -9.55
CA TYR A 269 -2.87 -3.87 -8.61
C TYR A 269 -3.10 -3.43 -7.14
N TYR A 270 -4.34 -3.21 -6.74
CA TYR A 270 -4.83 -2.52 -5.57
C TYR A 270 -4.42 -3.10 -4.20
N GLN A 271 -4.34 -4.42 -4.04
CA GLN A 271 -4.18 -5.03 -2.71
C GLN A 271 -2.73 -5.32 -2.30
N LYS A 272 -1.88 -5.80 -3.22
CA LYS A 272 -0.51 -6.20 -2.87
C LYS A 272 0.42 -5.01 -2.61
N SER A 273 0.19 -3.89 -3.30
CA SER A 273 1.08 -2.73 -3.18
C SER A 273 0.81 -1.89 -1.94
N ARG A 274 -0.43 -1.77 -1.45
CA ARG A 274 -0.72 -0.98 -0.23
C ARG A 274 -0.01 -1.56 0.99
N ARG A 275 -0.14 -2.86 1.21
CA ARG A 275 0.49 -3.53 2.35
C ARG A 275 2.02 -3.50 2.27
N ALA A 276 2.58 -3.76 1.10
CA ALA A 276 4.03 -3.67 0.91
C ALA A 276 4.56 -2.23 1.00
N LEU A 277 3.79 -1.20 0.63
CA LEU A 277 4.21 0.21 0.68
C LEU A 277 4.03 0.87 2.05
N GLU A 278 2.96 0.56 2.79
CA GLU A 278 2.82 0.99 4.20
C GLU A 278 3.97 0.44 5.03
N MET A 279 4.28 -0.86 4.87
CA MET A 279 5.39 -1.50 5.54
C MET A 279 6.74 -0.90 5.09
N ALA A 280 6.92 -0.62 3.80
CA ALA A 280 8.14 0.02 3.28
C ALA A 280 8.32 1.49 3.70
N SER A 281 7.25 2.21 4.07
CA SER A 281 7.37 3.60 4.57
C SER A 281 7.66 3.68 6.08
N GLU A 282 7.45 2.60 6.82
CA GLU A 282 7.66 2.52 8.27
C GLU A 282 8.86 1.66 8.71
N SER A 283 9.48 0.90 7.78
CA SER A 283 10.59 0.00 8.08
C SER A 283 11.89 0.42 7.38
N ASP A 284 13.01 0.39 8.09
CA ASP A 284 14.37 0.61 7.57
C ASP A 284 15.24 -0.62 7.89
N ILE A 285 14.76 -1.79 7.46
CA ILE A 285 15.37 -3.07 7.84
C ILE A 285 16.72 -3.23 7.15
N HIS A 286 17.77 -3.37 7.96
CA HIS A 286 19.11 -3.73 7.52
C HIS A 286 19.54 -5.03 8.19
N LEU A 287 19.78 -6.08 7.39
CA LEU A 287 20.23 -7.39 7.85
C LEU A 287 21.76 -7.51 7.74
N TYR A 288 22.44 -7.74 8.86
CA TYR A 288 23.86 -8.06 8.90
C TYR A 288 24.03 -9.57 9.07
N THR A 289 24.47 -10.24 8.01
CA THR A 289 24.38 -11.70 7.92
C THR A 289 25.55 -12.30 7.14
N THR A 290 25.64 -13.63 7.14
CA THR A 290 26.59 -14.39 6.33
C THR A 290 25.96 -15.74 5.96
N GLN A 291 26.50 -16.42 4.94
CA GLN A 291 25.91 -17.64 4.36
C GLN A 291 26.03 -18.86 5.30
N THR A 292 25.23 -18.86 6.36
CA THR A 292 25.21 -19.86 7.44
C THR A 292 23.77 -20.26 7.78
N PRO A 293 23.57 -21.42 8.41
CA PRO A 293 22.25 -21.83 8.90
C PRO A 293 21.54 -20.79 9.77
N ASN A 294 22.25 -19.99 10.57
CA ASN A 294 21.64 -18.92 11.38
C ASN A 294 21.35 -17.66 10.57
N GLY A 295 22.23 -17.29 9.65
CA GLY A 295 22.08 -16.10 8.83
C GLY A 295 20.86 -16.16 7.90
N ILE A 296 20.70 -17.28 7.20
CA ILE A 296 19.64 -17.43 6.18
C ILE A 296 18.23 -17.51 6.77
N LYS A 297 18.07 -17.81 8.07
CA LYS A 297 16.75 -17.82 8.73
C LYS A 297 16.06 -16.47 8.60
N ILE A 298 16.83 -15.40 8.69
CA ILE A 298 16.29 -14.05 8.72
C ILE A 298 15.90 -13.59 7.32
N SER A 299 16.77 -13.80 6.32
CA SER A 299 16.42 -13.52 4.93
C SER A 299 15.22 -14.34 4.47
N ILE A 300 15.13 -15.62 4.82
CA ILE A 300 13.93 -16.45 4.53
C ILE A 300 12.69 -15.86 5.20
N THR A 301 12.78 -15.42 6.46
CA THR A 301 11.65 -14.78 7.17
C THR A 301 11.22 -13.50 6.48
N LEU A 302 12.16 -12.63 6.09
CA LEU A 302 11.90 -11.39 5.38
C LEU A 302 11.24 -11.65 4.01
N GLU A 303 11.72 -12.66 3.26
CA GLU A 303 11.15 -13.09 1.99
C GLU A 303 9.75 -13.71 2.12
N GLU A 304 9.49 -14.46 3.19
CA GLU A 304 8.16 -14.98 3.50
C GLU A 304 7.19 -13.85 3.84
N LEU A 305 7.63 -12.82 4.56
CA LEU A 305 6.81 -11.64 4.85
C LEU A 305 6.69 -10.67 3.66
N GLY A 306 7.55 -10.80 2.65
CA GLY A 306 7.61 -9.88 1.52
C GLY A 306 8.09 -8.48 1.92
N LEU A 307 8.92 -8.41 2.96
CA LEU A 307 9.48 -7.16 3.47
C LEU A 307 10.64 -6.70 2.59
N PRO A 308 10.74 -5.40 2.25
CA PRO A 308 11.96 -4.85 1.69
C PRO A 308 13.03 -4.76 2.78
N TYR A 309 14.27 -5.09 2.44
CA TYR A 309 15.41 -5.00 3.36
C TYR A 309 16.71 -4.79 2.59
N GLN A 310 17.68 -4.18 3.26
CA GLN A 310 19.07 -4.16 2.83
C GLN A 310 19.82 -5.30 3.54
N SER A 311 20.89 -5.79 2.94
CA SER A 311 21.75 -6.79 3.59
C SER A 311 23.23 -6.47 3.45
N THR A 312 23.97 -6.54 4.56
CA THR A 312 25.43 -6.50 4.56
C THR A 312 25.98 -7.89 4.87
N LYS A 313 26.86 -8.36 3.98
CA LYS A 313 27.65 -9.57 4.22
C LYS A 313 28.73 -9.29 5.26
N ILE A 314 28.74 -10.09 6.32
CA ILE A 314 29.78 -10.06 7.36
C ILE A 314 30.77 -11.18 7.08
N ASP A 315 32.04 -10.80 6.87
CA ASP A 315 33.14 -11.74 6.69
C ASP A 315 33.67 -12.19 8.05
N ILE A 316 33.17 -13.34 8.51
CA ILE A 316 33.53 -13.87 9.82
C ILE A 316 34.97 -14.39 9.89
N SER A 317 35.59 -14.68 8.75
CA SER A 317 36.99 -15.10 8.67
C SER A 317 37.97 -13.96 8.97
N LYS A 318 37.53 -12.71 8.75
CA LYS A 318 38.27 -11.48 9.07
C LYS A 318 37.92 -10.91 10.43
N ASN A 319 37.10 -11.60 11.23
CA ASN A 319 36.61 -11.12 12.51
C ASN A 319 35.83 -9.79 12.43
N THR A 320 35.19 -9.47 11.29
CA THR A 320 34.40 -8.22 11.13
C THR A 320 33.28 -8.09 12.17
N GLN A 321 32.68 -9.21 12.59
CA GLN A 321 31.70 -9.28 13.67
C GLN A 321 32.26 -8.89 15.06
N LYS A 322 33.57 -8.67 15.18
CA LYS A 322 34.25 -8.23 16.40
C LYS A 322 34.69 -6.76 16.33
N GLU A 323 34.47 -6.08 15.21
CA GLU A 323 34.72 -4.65 15.09
C GLU A 323 33.71 -3.85 15.90
N GLN A 324 34.13 -2.69 16.43
CA GLN A 324 33.34 -1.91 17.38
C GLN A 324 31.95 -1.55 16.84
N TRP A 325 31.86 -1.12 15.58
CA TRP A 325 30.58 -0.75 14.95
C TRP A 325 29.59 -1.93 14.90
N PHE A 326 30.07 -3.17 14.75
CA PHE A 326 29.21 -4.34 14.76
C PHE A 326 28.84 -4.70 16.20
N LEU A 327 29.76 -4.56 17.16
CA LEU A 327 29.49 -4.77 18.58
C LEU A 327 28.46 -3.77 19.14
N ASP A 328 28.43 -2.56 18.58
CA ASP A 328 27.42 -1.55 18.87
C ASP A 328 26.03 -1.97 18.37
N ILE A 329 25.93 -2.94 17.45
CA ILE A 329 24.67 -3.56 17.02
C ILE A 329 24.41 -4.86 17.81
N ASN A 330 25.39 -5.75 17.89
CA ASN A 330 25.31 -7.00 18.63
C ASN A 330 26.54 -7.18 19.53
N PRO A 331 26.42 -6.98 20.86
CA PRO A 331 27.54 -7.10 21.78
C PRO A 331 28.09 -8.53 21.92
N ASN A 332 27.34 -9.56 21.49
CA ASN A 332 27.83 -10.94 21.41
C ASN A 332 28.87 -11.11 20.27
N GLY A 333 28.88 -10.18 19.30
CA GLY A 333 29.76 -10.24 18.14
C GLY A 333 29.56 -11.51 17.32
N ARG A 334 28.29 -11.81 17.01
CA ARG A 334 27.84 -12.96 16.21
C ARG A 334 26.78 -12.51 15.21
N ILE A 335 26.72 -13.17 14.06
CA ILE A 335 25.61 -13.01 13.11
C ILE A 335 24.48 -14.01 13.45
N PRO A 336 23.24 -13.77 12.99
CA PRO A 336 22.76 -12.54 12.37
C PRO A 336 22.54 -11.41 13.40
N ALA A 337 22.57 -10.18 12.90
CA ALA A 337 22.09 -8.99 13.60
C ALA A 337 21.24 -8.14 12.63
N MET A 338 20.35 -7.32 13.15
CA MET A 338 19.45 -6.50 12.35
C MET A 338 19.25 -5.13 12.99
N THR A 339 19.14 -4.10 12.16
CA THR A 339 18.61 -2.79 12.57
C THR A 339 17.31 -2.49 11.83
N ASP A 340 16.46 -1.69 12.44
CA ASP A 340 15.21 -1.23 11.85
C ASP A 340 14.82 0.13 12.46
N LYS A 341 13.86 0.82 11.86
CA LYS A 341 13.18 1.96 12.47
C LYS A 341 12.02 1.44 13.31
N PHE A 342 11.96 1.81 14.59
CA PHE A 342 10.91 1.37 15.52
C PHE A 342 9.64 2.23 15.40
N THR A 343 8.57 1.91 16.15
CA THR A 343 7.24 2.54 15.98
C THR A 343 7.21 4.00 16.45
N ASP A 344 8.12 4.38 17.35
CA ASP A 344 8.36 5.75 17.78
C ASP A 344 9.22 6.55 16.78
N GLY A 345 9.70 5.91 15.71
CA GLY A 345 10.54 6.51 14.69
C GLY A 345 12.04 6.43 14.98
N GLU A 346 12.45 5.91 16.14
CA GLU A 346 13.86 5.78 16.52
C GLU A 346 14.48 4.47 16.04
N PRO A 347 15.80 4.39 15.80
CA PRO A 347 16.46 3.15 15.43
C PRO A 347 16.40 2.09 16.55
N ILE A 348 16.16 0.84 16.19
CA ILE A 348 16.28 -0.31 17.08
C ILE A 348 17.28 -1.32 16.52
N ARG A 349 18.09 -1.90 17.41
CA ARG A 349 18.97 -3.05 17.10
C ARG A 349 18.38 -4.33 17.68
N VAL A 350 18.39 -5.41 16.91
CA VAL A 350 17.89 -6.72 17.30
C VAL A 350 18.94 -7.77 16.92
N PHE A 351 19.31 -8.61 17.88
CA PHE A 351 20.27 -9.71 17.68
C PHE A 351 19.73 -11.00 18.32
N GLU A 352 20.38 -12.13 18.01
CA GLU A 352 19.87 -13.51 18.15
C GLU A 352 18.78 -13.84 17.13
N SER A 353 18.99 -14.92 16.35
CA SER A 353 18.11 -15.21 15.20
C SER A 353 16.66 -15.46 15.62
N GLY A 354 16.44 -16.10 16.77
CA GLY A 354 15.08 -16.35 17.28
C GLY A 354 14.38 -15.06 17.71
N SER A 355 15.12 -14.15 18.36
CA SER A 355 14.62 -12.83 18.77
C SER A 355 14.27 -11.97 17.55
N ILE A 356 15.14 -11.94 16.54
CA ILE A 356 14.86 -11.24 15.27
C ILE A 356 13.59 -11.77 14.61
N MET A 357 13.40 -13.10 14.54
CA MET A 357 12.19 -13.68 13.96
C MET A 357 10.93 -13.33 14.76
N GLN A 358 10.99 -13.35 16.09
CA GLN A 358 9.88 -12.92 16.94
C GLN A 358 9.54 -11.43 16.75
N TYR A 359 10.57 -10.57 16.67
CA TYR A 359 10.40 -9.16 16.36
C TYR A 359 9.70 -8.96 15.02
N LEU A 360 10.17 -9.65 13.97
CA LEU A 360 9.60 -9.52 12.63
C LEU A 360 8.13 -9.96 12.59
N VAL A 361 7.77 -11.08 13.22
CA VAL A 361 6.35 -11.51 13.20
C VAL A 361 5.47 -10.60 14.06
N ALA A 362 5.94 -10.15 15.22
CA ALA A 362 5.17 -9.24 16.08
C ALA A 362 4.92 -7.88 15.39
N ARG A 363 5.96 -7.35 14.74
CA ARG A 363 5.89 -6.04 14.10
C ARG A 363 5.18 -6.09 12.75
N TYR A 364 5.45 -7.11 11.94
CA TYR A 364 5.10 -7.10 10.51
C TYR A 364 4.12 -8.19 10.07
N ASP A 365 3.99 -9.30 10.80
CA ASP A 365 3.09 -10.40 10.41
C ASP A 365 1.66 -10.23 10.93
N LYS A 366 1.01 -9.12 10.58
CA LYS A 366 -0.33 -8.78 11.11
C LYS A 366 -1.45 -9.76 10.74
N ASP A 367 -1.27 -10.54 9.67
CA ASP A 367 -2.24 -11.57 9.24
C ASP A 367 -1.78 -12.98 9.61
N TYR A 368 -0.72 -13.12 10.42
CA TYR A 368 -0.23 -14.41 10.91
C TYR A 368 0.08 -15.41 9.77
N LYS A 369 0.75 -14.92 8.72
CA LYS A 369 1.15 -15.68 7.54
C LYS A 369 2.16 -16.77 7.90
N ILE A 370 3.13 -16.45 8.76
CA ILE A 370 4.18 -17.37 9.24
C ILE A 370 4.23 -17.42 10.76
N SER A 371 3.13 -17.05 11.40
CA SER A 371 2.96 -17.04 12.85
C SER A 371 1.50 -17.33 13.23
N PHE A 372 1.16 -17.06 14.49
CA PHE A 372 -0.17 -17.21 15.07
C PHE A 372 -0.47 -16.00 15.99
N PRO A 373 -1.74 -15.74 16.32
CA PRO A 373 -2.10 -14.69 17.27
C PRO A 373 -1.37 -14.86 18.61
N PRO A 374 -0.70 -13.80 19.14
CA PRO A 374 -0.05 -13.85 20.44
C PRO A 374 -1.01 -14.36 21.53
N GLY A 375 -0.53 -15.27 22.38
CA GLY A 375 -1.32 -15.88 23.46
C GLY A 375 -2.24 -17.03 23.03
N SER A 376 -2.37 -17.33 21.74
CA SER A 376 -3.05 -18.55 21.28
C SER A 376 -2.25 -19.81 21.60
N ARG A 377 -2.93 -20.97 21.66
CA ARG A 377 -2.27 -22.27 21.88
C ARG A 377 -1.22 -22.56 20.79
N ASP A 378 -1.54 -22.29 19.54
CA ASP A 378 -0.63 -22.52 18.40
C ASP A 378 0.58 -21.58 18.44
N PHE A 379 0.41 -20.34 18.92
CA PHE A 379 1.53 -19.43 19.13
C PHE A 379 2.50 -19.94 20.21
N ILE A 380 1.96 -20.49 21.31
CA ILE A 380 2.78 -21.10 22.36
C ILE A 380 3.52 -22.32 21.79
N GLU A 381 2.84 -23.17 21.03
CA GLU A 381 3.46 -24.35 20.42
C GLU A 381 4.55 -23.99 19.39
N MET A 382 4.29 -23.02 18.53
CA MET A 382 5.31 -22.45 17.64
C MET A 382 6.52 -21.92 18.41
N THR A 383 6.27 -21.26 19.53
CA THR A 383 7.33 -20.72 20.39
C THR A 383 8.15 -21.85 21.02
N ASN A 384 7.51 -22.94 21.47
CA ASN A 384 8.22 -24.12 21.99
C ASN A 384 9.23 -24.66 20.98
N TRP A 385 8.79 -24.87 19.73
CA TRP A 385 9.67 -25.37 18.66
C TRP A 385 10.76 -24.37 18.27
N LEU A 386 10.46 -23.07 18.22
CA LEU A 386 11.48 -22.05 17.97
C LEU A 386 12.59 -22.10 19.03
N PHE A 387 12.24 -22.20 20.31
CA PHE A 387 13.23 -22.33 21.38
C PHE A 387 13.93 -23.70 21.37
N PHE A 388 13.25 -24.78 20.97
CA PHE A 388 13.88 -26.10 20.77
C PHE A 388 14.99 -26.05 19.71
N MET A 389 14.79 -25.30 18.62
CA MET A 389 15.87 -25.03 17.66
C MET A 389 17.03 -24.33 18.37
N ASN A 390 16.74 -23.16 18.95
CA ASN A 390 17.73 -22.22 19.46
C ASN A 390 18.56 -22.78 20.63
N ALA A 391 17.96 -23.62 21.48
CA ALA A 391 18.60 -24.21 22.66
C ALA A 391 19.08 -25.65 22.46
N GLY A 392 18.52 -26.37 21.47
CA GLY A 392 18.83 -27.77 21.21
C GLY A 392 19.52 -27.97 19.87
N VAL A 393 18.74 -27.99 18.79
CA VAL A 393 19.21 -28.42 17.45
C VAL A 393 20.43 -27.64 16.98
N GLY A 394 20.35 -26.30 16.99
CA GLY A 394 21.43 -25.45 16.48
C GLY A 394 22.73 -25.59 17.29
N PRO A 395 22.70 -25.37 18.62
CA PRO A 395 23.89 -25.52 19.45
C PRO A 395 24.52 -26.91 19.36
N MET A 396 23.74 -27.98 19.43
CA MET A 396 24.26 -29.35 19.42
C MET A 396 24.86 -29.73 18.06
N GLN A 397 24.17 -29.40 16.96
CA GLN A 397 24.71 -29.62 15.62
C GLN A 397 25.93 -28.73 15.35
N GLY A 398 25.98 -27.52 15.91
CA GLY A 398 27.16 -26.66 15.85
C GLY A 398 28.40 -27.31 16.47
N GLN A 399 28.24 -28.00 17.61
CA GLN A 399 29.31 -28.78 18.21
C GLN A 399 29.67 -30.01 17.36
N ALA A 400 28.67 -30.72 16.81
CA ALA A 400 28.92 -31.84 15.91
C ALA A 400 29.74 -31.40 14.68
N ASN A 401 29.41 -30.27 14.08
CA ASN A 401 30.18 -29.66 12.99
C ASN A 401 31.62 -29.37 13.42
N HIS A 402 31.81 -28.78 14.61
CA HIS A 402 33.14 -28.46 15.12
C HIS A 402 34.02 -29.71 15.28
N PHE A 403 33.57 -30.72 16.03
CA PHE A 403 34.36 -31.93 16.26
C PHE A 403 34.57 -32.76 14.99
N THR A 404 33.63 -32.71 14.04
CA THR A 404 33.72 -33.46 12.77
C THR A 404 34.62 -32.77 11.75
N ARG A 405 34.62 -31.43 11.67
CA ARG A 405 35.23 -30.69 10.55
C ARG A 405 36.35 -29.73 10.96
N TYR A 406 36.23 -29.09 12.12
CA TYR A 406 37.04 -27.92 12.48
C TYR A 406 37.99 -28.14 13.65
N ALA A 407 37.81 -29.19 14.45
CA ALA A 407 38.76 -29.53 15.50
C ALA A 407 40.14 -29.84 14.87
N PRO A 408 41.24 -29.41 15.52
CA PRO A 408 42.58 -29.61 14.96
C PRO A 408 42.99 -31.08 15.02
N GLU A 409 42.41 -31.83 15.97
CA GLU A 409 42.64 -33.25 16.21
C GLU A 409 41.32 -34.01 16.12
N ASN A 410 41.40 -35.29 15.73
CA ASN A 410 40.25 -36.18 15.77
C ASN A 410 39.99 -36.62 17.23
N ILE A 411 38.82 -36.25 17.77
CA ILE A 411 38.41 -36.56 19.15
C ILE A 411 37.16 -37.45 19.09
N PRO A 412 37.31 -38.80 19.07
CA PRO A 412 36.19 -39.73 18.85
C PRO A 412 35.02 -39.55 19.83
N TYR A 413 35.30 -39.26 21.09
CA TYR A 413 34.27 -38.99 22.09
C TYR A 413 33.46 -37.72 21.78
N GLY A 414 34.13 -36.64 21.36
CA GLY A 414 33.47 -35.39 20.98
C GLY A 414 32.57 -35.58 19.76
N ILE A 415 33.08 -36.22 18.72
CA ILE A 415 32.31 -36.55 17.50
C ILE A 415 31.07 -37.35 17.86
N SER A 416 31.25 -38.52 18.50
CA SER A 416 30.15 -39.42 18.83
C SER A 416 29.12 -38.78 19.77
N ARG A 417 29.55 -38.06 20.81
CA ARG A 417 28.64 -37.37 21.74
C ARG A 417 27.70 -36.41 21.01
N TYR A 418 28.25 -35.51 20.19
CA TYR A 418 27.45 -34.46 19.56
C TYR A 418 26.70 -34.95 18.32
N GLN A 419 27.22 -35.94 17.59
CA GLN A 419 26.45 -36.61 16.54
C GLN A 419 25.26 -37.37 17.14
N ASN A 420 25.46 -38.14 18.21
CA ASN A 420 24.37 -38.87 18.87
C ASN A 420 23.30 -37.94 19.41
N GLU A 421 23.68 -36.83 20.05
CA GLU A 421 22.70 -35.86 20.54
C GLU A 421 21.95 -35.16 19.39
N THR A 422 22.64 -34.82 18.30
CA THR A 422 21.99 -34.24 17.11
C THR A 422 21.02 -35.23 16.48
N ARG A 423 21.40 -36.52 16.35
CA ARG A 423 20.52 -37.60 15.90
C ARG A 423 19.30 -37.77 16.81
N ARG A 424 19.48 -37.68 18.14
CA ARG A 424 18.37 -37.74 19.10
C ARG A 424 17.39 -36.59 18.87
N LEU A 425 17.88 -35.36 18.68
CA LEU A 425 17.06 -34.19 18.40
C LEU A 425 16.33 -34.29 17.05
N TYR A 426 16.98 -34.83 16.03
CA TYR A 426 16.34 -35.12 14.73
C TYR A 426 15.26 -36.19 14.88
N GLY A 427 15.51 -37.23 15.69
CA GLY A 427 14.53 -38.25 16.03
C GLY A 427 13.30 -37.68 16.74
N VAL A 428 13.45 -36.64 17.57
CA VAL A 428 12.30 -35.93 18.17
C VAL A 428 11.47 -35.24 17.08
N LEU A 429 12.10 -34.52 16.15
CA LEU A 429 11.40 -33.85 15.06
C LEU A 429 10.71 -34.85 14.11
N ASP A 430 11.42 -35.90 13.73
CA ASP A 430 10.90 -36.96 12.85
C ASP A 430 9.71 -37.68 13.47
N LYS A 431 9.83 -38.05 14.76
CA LYS A 431 8.73 -38.66 15.51
C LYS A 431 7.54 -37.72 15.63
N HIS A 432 7.76 -36.43 15.93
CA HIS A 432 6.68 -35.44 16.01
C HIS A 432 5.91 -35.32 14.69
N LEU A 433 6.62 -35.18 13.57
CA LEU A 433 6.03 -35.11 12.23
C LEU A 433 5.32 -36.43 11.86
N SER A 434 5.88 -37.57 12.27
CA SER A 434 5.26 -38.88 12.08
C SER A 434 3.96 -39.04 12.89
N ASP A 435 3.98 -38.71 14.19
CA ASP A 435 2.84 -38.92 15.08
C ASP A 435 1.68 -37.97 14.73
N THR A 436 1.98 -36.72 14.42
CA THR A 436 0.97 -35.70 14.09
C THR A 436 0.48 -35.78 12.65
N LYS A 437 1.25 -36.40 11.75
CA LYS A 437 1.03 -36.39 10.29
C LYS A 437 0.85 -34.97 9.72
N ALA A 438 1.40 -33.97 10.41
CA ALA A 438 1.33 -32.58 10.01
C ALA A 438 2.32 -32.30 8.86
N ASP A 439 1.99 -31.31 8.04
CA ASP A 439 2.88 -30.85 6.96
C ASP A 439 4.07 -30.04 7.50
N TYR A 440 3.91 -29.41 8.67
CA TYR A 440 4.86 -28.52 9.33
C TYR A 440 4.86 -28.78 10.86
N LEU A 441 5.79 -28.17 11.59
CA LEU A 441 5.94 -28.40 13.03
C LEU A 441 4.70 -28.03 13.85
N VAL A 442 3.89 -27.07 13.37
CA VAL A 442 2.63 -26.67 14.01
C VAL A 442 1.48 -26.82 13.03
N GLY A 443 1.15 -28.07 12.71
CA GLY A 443 0.01 -28.42 11.87
C GLY A 443 0.24 -28.15 10.37
N GLY A 444 -0.78 -27.63 9.69
CA GLY A 444 -0.75 -27.39 8.24
C GLY A 444 -0.07 -26.08 7.81
N LYS A 445 0.50 -25.29 8.73
CA LYS A 445 1.06 -23.97 8.45
C LYS A 445 2.57 -23.91 8.70
N CYS A 446 3.33 -23.47 7.70
CA CYS A 446 4.74 -23.11 7.86
C CYS A 446 4.87 -21.87 8.73
N THR A 447 5.72 -21.92 9.76
CA THR A 447 5.95 -20.78 10.65
C THR A 447 7.42 -20.45 10.83
N ILE A 448 7.73 -19.43 11.63
CA ILE A 448 9.10 -19.17 12.08
C ILE A 448 9.73 -20.35 12.82
N ALA A 449 8.94 -21.26 13.40
CA ALA A 449 9.47 -22.51 13.95
C ALA A 449 10.13 -23.34 12.83
N ASP A 450 9.42 -23.58 11.73
CA ASP A 450 9.95 -24.36 10.59
C ASP A 450 11.14 -23.67 9.92
N ILE A 451 11.00 -22.37 9.63
CA ILE A 451 12.05 -21.57 8.99
C ILE A 451 13.34 -21.60 9.83
N SER A 452 13.23 -21.58 11.16
CA SER A 452 14.39 -21.61 12.05
C SER A 452 15.15 -22.93 12.00
N HIS A 453 14.50 -24.05 11.65
CA HIS A 453 15.13 -25.37 11.58
C HIS A 453 15.77 -25.63 10.21
N TRP A 454 15.16 -25.17 9.12
CA TRP A 454 15.48 -25.65 7.78
C TRP A 454 16.96 -25.53 7.40
N GLY A 455 17.59 -24.39 7.70
CA GLY A 455 19.02 -24.18 7.39
C GLY A 455 19.96 -25.14 8.11
N TRP A 456 19.57 -25.63 9.29
CA TRP A 456 20.35 -26.61 10.06
C TRP A 456 20.11 -28.03 9.56
N ILE A 457 18.84 -28.40 9.32
CA ILE A 457 18.47 -29.73 8.80
C ILE A 457 19.03 -29.97 7.39
N SER A 458 18.95 -28.96 6.52
CA SER A 458 19.53 -29.04 5.16
C SER A 458 21.05 -29.19 5.14
N ALA A 459 21.73 -28.94 6.27
CA ALA A 459 23.17 -29.11 6.46
C ALA A 459 23.51 -30.34 7.32
N ALA A 460 22.60 -31.31 7.50
CA ALA A 460 22.80 -32.51 8.32
C ALA A 460 24.09 -33.27 7.97
N GLY A 461 24.36 -33.49 6.67
CA GLY A 461 25.56 -34.20 6.22
C GLY A 461 26.87 -33.50 6.57
N TRP A 462 26.84 -32.18 6.80
CA TRP A 462 28.02 -31.44 7.26
C TRP A 462 28.44 -31.85 8.68
N ALA A 463 27.46 -32.20 9.52
CA ALA A 463 27.65 -32.77 10.86
C ALA A 463 27.97 -34.28 10.84
N GLY A 464 28.00 -34.91 9.65
CA GLY A 464 28.16 -36.36 9.50
C GLY A 464 26.91 -37.16 9.86
N ILE A 465 25.72 -36.58 9.61
CA ILE A 465 24.44 -37.22 9.84
C ILE A 465 23.71 -37.36 8.52
N GLU A 466 23.30 -38.59 8.19
CA GLU A 466 22.45 -38.88 7.04
C GLU A 466 21.00 -38.50 7.39
N ILE A 467 20.40 -37.63 6.57
CA ILE A 467 19.04 -37.15 6.79
C ILE A 467 18.00 -38.21 6.41
N GLU A 468 18.40 -39.17 5.59
CA GLU A 468 17.62 -40.33 5.12
C GLU A 468 17.21 -41.27 6.26
N ASP A 469 17.93 -41.25 7.39
CA ASP A 469 17.57 -41.97 8.61
C ASP A 469 16.28 -41.42 9.26
N PHE A 470 15.80 -40.25 8.82
CA PHE A 470 14.66 -39.51 9.37
C PHE A 470 13.66 -39.19 8.25
N PRO A 471 12.85 -40.17 7.79
CA PRO A 471 12.07 -40.04 6.56
C PRO A 471 11.00 -38.93 6.60
N PHE A 472 10.37 -38.68 7.76
CA PHE A 472 9.38 -37.63 7.90
C PHE A 472 10.04 -36.25 7.97
N LEU A 473 11.19 -36.15 8.63
CA LEU A 473 11.99 -34.93 8.66
C LEU A 473 12.58 -34.61 7.27
N LYS A 474 13.00 -35.63 6.51
CA LYS A 474 13.47 -35.48 5.14
C LYS A 474 12.36 -34.96 4.23
N ALA A 475 11.16 -35.55 4.31
CA ALA A 475 10.00 -35.08 3.55
C ALA A 475 9.61 -33.63 3.90
N TRP A 476 9.72 -33.26 5.18
CA TRP A 476 9.55 -31.87 5.62
C TRP A 476 10.63 -30.93 5.06
N GLU A 477 11.89 -31.35 5.00
CA GLU A 477 12.99 -30.56 4.42
C GLU A 477 12.76 -30.29 2.93
N ASP A 478 12.33 -31.30 2.17
CA ASP A 478 12.00 -31.15 0.75
C ASP A 478 10.84 -30.17 0.55
N ARG A 479 9.81 -30.29 1.39
CA ARG A 479 8.65 -29.38 1.36
C ARG A 479 9.06 -27.94 1.65
N MET A 480 9.94 -27.72 2.62
CA MET A 480 10.50 -26.40 2.91
C MET A 480 11.30 -25.86 1.74
N TRP A 481 12.16 -26.67 1.11
CA TRP A 481 12.95 -26.25 -0.05
C TRP A 481 12.11 -25.92 -1.29
N ALA A 482 10.95 -26.55 -1.45
CA ALA A 482 10.02 -26.26 -2.54
C ALA A 482 9.37 -24.87 -2.43
N ARG A 483 9.47 -24.19 -1.28
CA ARG A 483 8.88 -22.87 -1.06
C ARG A 483 9.70 -21.78 -1.77
N PRO A 484 9.10 -20.93 -2.62
CA PRO A 484 9.84 -19.89 -3.33
C PRO A 484 10.55 -18.87 -2.43
N ALA A 485 9.98 -18.54 -1.27
CA ALA A 485 10.60 -17.62 -0.32
C ALA A 485 11.82 -18.23 0.38
N VAL A 486 11.78 -19.54 0.67
CA VAL A 486 12.94 -20.28 1.20
C VAL A 486 14.08 -20.25 0.19
N GLN A 487 13.79 -20.51 -1.09
CA GLN A 487 14.82 -20.45 -2.14
C GLN A 487 15.41 -19.06 -2.31
N ARG A 488 14.59 -18.00 -2.32
CA ARG A 488 15.09 -16.62 -2.42
C ARG A 488 15.93 -16.25 -1.20
N GLY A 489 15.42 -16.48 0.01
CA GLY A 489 16.09 -16.10 1.24
C GLY A 489 17.37 -16.90 1.50
N ALA A 490 17.39 -18.18 1.13
CA ALA A 490 18.59 -19.01 1.23
C ALA A 490 19.75 -18.47 0.38
N ASN A 491 19.47 -17.76 -0.71
CA ASN A 491 20.48 -17.16 -1.59
C ASN A 491 20.95 -15.77 -1.13
N VAL A 492 20.72 -15.40 0.13
CA VAL A 492 21.14 -14.13 0.73
C VAL A 492 22.06 -14.40 1.94
N PRO A 493 23.25 -13.78 2.01
CA PRO A 493 23.77 -12.76 1.08
C PRO A 493 24.45 -13.35 -0.16
N ASP A 494 24.72 -14.65 -0.18
CA ASP A 494 25.37 -15.35 -1.29
C ASP A 494 24.51 -16.56 -1.72
N PRO A 495 24.70 -17.10 -2.94
CA PRO A 495 23.98 -18.30 -3.35
C PRO A 495 24.16 -19.48 -2.39
N TYR A 496 23.05 -20.19 -2.11
CA TYR A 496 23.04 -21.36 -1.25
C TYR A 496 23.65 -22.58 -1.96
N LYS A 497 24.83 -23.02 -1.51
CA LYS A 497 25.60 -24.12 -2.14
C LYS A 497 25.74 -25.37 -1.28
N MET A 498 25.09 -25.45 -0.11
CA MET A 498 25.30 -26.58 0.81
C MET A 498 24.87 -27.92 0.18
N LYS A 499 23.74 -27.96 -0.54
CA LYS A 499 23.30 -29.18 -1.24
C LYS A 499 24.30 -29.66 -2.29
N GLU A 500 24.88 -28.75 -3.08
CA GLU A 500 25.96 -29.09 -4.03
C GLU A 500 27.23 -29.56 -3.31
N LEU A 501 27.56 -28.91 -2.18
CA LEU A 501 28.75 -29.22 -1.40
C LEU A 501 28.66 -30.62 -0.80
N LEU A 502 27.49 -31.03 -0.32
CA LEU A 502 27.27 -32.35 0.26
C LEU A 502 27.27 -33.48 -0.78
N ALA A 503 26.96 -33.17 -2.04
CA ALA A 503 26.99 -34.14 -3.13
C ALA A 503 28.41 -34.50 -3.62
N ASP A 504 29.41 -33.65 -3.33
CA ASP A 504 30.80 -33.83 -3.76
C ASP A 504 31.73 -33.90 -2.53
N LYS A 505 32.16 -35.13 -2.21
CA LYS A 505 33.03 -35.40 -1.05
C LYS A 505 34.37 -34.66 -1.12
N GLU A 506 34.99 -34.54 -2.30
CA GLU A 506 36.28 -33.85 -2.43
C GLU A 506 36.14 -32.34 -2.25
N ARG A 507 35.06 -31.76 -2.80
CA ARG A 507 34.74 -30.34 -2.61
C ARG A 507 34.39 -30.05 -1.14
N MET A 508 33.66 -30.96 -0.49
CA MET A 508 33.34 -30.89 0.93
C MET A 508 34.60 -30.85 1.80
N GLU A 509 35.52 -31.81 1.62
CA GLU A 509 36.75 -31.90 2.42
C GLU A 509 37.68 -30.71 2.19
N ARG A 510 37.81 -30.21 0.95
CA ARG A 510 38.55 -28.96 0.66
C ARG A 510 37.95 -27.76 1.39
N HIS A 511 36.63 -27.63 1.39
CA HIS A 511 35.95 -26.54 2.09
C HIS A 511 36.09 -26.67 3.62
N ALA A 512 36.06 -27.88 4.15
CA ALA A 512 36.27 -28.17 5.56
C ALA A 512 37.69 -27.82 6.01
N ALA A 513 38.72 -28.12 5.20
CA ALA A 513 40.11 -27.77 5.47
C ALA A 513 40.32 -26.25 5.53
N GLN A 514 39.84 -25.51 4.54
CA GLN A 514 39.85 -24.04 4.56
C GLN A 514 39.12 -23.51 5.79
N SER A 515 38.00 -24.13 6.15
CA SER A 515 37.21 -23.71 7.30
C SER A 515 37.92 -23.93 8.63
N ARG A 516 38.65 -25.06 8.74
CA ARG A 516 39.44 -25.40 9.92
C ARG A 516 40.51 -24.35 10.20
N GLU A 517 41.25 -23.93 9.17
CA GLU A 517 42.35 -22.96 9.31
C GLU A 517 41.87 -21.64 9.95
N TRP A 518 40.80 -21.03 9.41
CA TRP A 518 40.33 -19.76 9.94
C TRP A 518 39.64 -19.90 11.31
N VAL A 519 38.94 -21.02 11.58
CA VAL A 519 38.34 -21.27 12.90
C VAL A 519 39.43 -21.38 13.97
N GLN A 520 40.50 -22.11 13.68
CA GLN A 520 41.64 -22.24 14.59
C GLN A 520 42.34 -20.89 14.80
N GLN A 521 42.51 -20.08 13.74
CA GLN A 521 43.05 -18.74 13.88
C GLN A 521 42.17 -17.85 14.75
N GLY A 522 40.85 -17.83 14.52
CA GLY A 522 39.90 -17.05 15.33
C GLY A 522 39.90 -17.45 16.80
N MET A 523 40.03 -18.75 17.12
CA MET A 523 40.15 -19.21 18.51
C MET A 523 41.42 -18.69 19.19
N LYS A 524 42.54 -18.61 18.47
CA LYS A 524 43.79 -18.03 18.99
C LYS A 524 43.64 -16.53 19.23
N ASP A 525 43.12 -15.79 18.25
CA ASP A 525 42.90 -14.34 18.33
C ASP A 525 41.99 -13.98 19.51
N ASP A 526 40.90 -14.73 19.71
CA ASP A 526 39.97 -14.54 20.84
C ASP A 526 40.66 -14.82 22.19
N ALA A 527 41.50 -15.86 22.27
CA ALA A 527 42.26 -16.17 23.47
C ALA A 527 43.26 -15.06 23.83
N GLU A 528 43.97 -14.51 22.83
CA GLU A 528 44.90 -13.38 23.02
C GLU A 528 44.19 -12.09 23.46
N LYS A 529 43.06 -11.74 22.83
CA LYS A 529 42.26 -10.58 23.22
C LYS A 529 41.67 -10.73 24.62
N ASN A 530 41.25 -11.93 25.01
CA ASN A 530 40.77 -12.18 26.37
C ASN A 530 41.89 -12.00 27.41
N LYS A 531 43.09 -12.55 27.16
CA LYS A 531 44.27 -12.31 28.02
C LYS A 531 44.58 -10.82 28.16
N ALA A 532 44.52 -10.07 27.05
CA ALA A 532 44.72 -8.62 27.06
C ALA A 532 43.65 -7.85 27.85
N ARG A 533 42.39 -8.31 27.87
CA ARG A 533 41.31 -7.71 28.69
C ARG A 533 41.38 -8.09 30.16
N THR A 534 41.81 -9.30 30.50
CA THR A 534 41.78 -9.81 31.89
C THR A 534 43.09 -9.65 32.64
N GLY A 535 44.19 -9.28 31.97
CA GLY A 535 45.51 -9.09 32.59
C GLY A 535 46.10 -10.37 33.20
N LYS A 536 45.61 -11.54 32.78
CA LYS A 536 46.07 -12.88 33.19
C LYS A 536 46.41 -13.70 31.96
#